data_AF-A0A4P7DTF5-F1
#
_entry.id   AF-A0A4P7DTF5-F1
#
_cell.length_a   1.000
_cell.length_b   1.000
_cell.length_c   1.000
_cell.angle_alpha   90.00
_cell.angle_beta   90.00
_cell.angle_gamma   90.00
#
_symmetry.space_group_name_H-M   'P 1'
#
loop_
_entity.id
_entity.type
_entity.pdbx_description
1 polymer ?
#
loop_
_entity_poly.entity_id
_entity_poly.type
_entity_poly.pdbx_seq_one_letter_code
_entity_poly.pdbx_strand_id
1 'polypeptide(L)'
;MNNFQELHKNTHGLQIEKPIFTLKNFFSHSFADKEKFVKQVNRLDPYDRDKIHRFFNQLLHGFKPYISMQSKFNRKKMLSYFNVSFSPESGHRGYMLPNIEGISKLIKVYINGVYKIELNLDDLCEEAMAR
;
A
#
# COMPACT_ATOMS: atom_id res chain seq x y z
N MET A 1 21.57 -18.56 -39.60
CA MET A 1 20.70 -18.80 -38.43
C MET A 1 21.63 -19.11 -37.27
N ASN A 2 21.86 -18.23 -36.30
CA ASN A 2 20.96 -18.01 -35.17
C ASN A 2 21.18 -16.62 -34.51
N ASN A 3 20.55 -15.57 -35.08
CA ASN A 3 20.47 -14.24 -34.44
C ASN A 3 19.52 -14.19 -33.22
N PHE A 4 18.84 -15.30 -32.90
CA PHE A 4 17.88 -15.36 -31.80
C PHE A 4 18.52 -15.52 -30.40
N GLN A 5 19.73 -16.06 -30.31
CA GLN A 5 20.40 -16.28 -29.02
C GLN A 5 21.12 -15.03 -28.49
N GLU A 6 21.56 -14.12 -29.37
CA GLU A 6 22.13 -12.83 -28.96
C GLU A 6 21.07 -11.83 -28.49
N LEU A 7 19.85 -11.90 -29.06
CA LEU A 7 18.73 -11.06 -28.64
C LEU A 7 18.30 -11.33 -27.19
N HIS A 8 18.36 -12.58 -26.73
CA HIS A 8 18.03 -12.97 -25.34
C HIS A 8 19.06 -12.50 -24.31
N LYS A 9 20.34 -12.39 -24.68
CA LYS A 9 21.37 -11.86 -23.75
C LYS A 9 21.22 -10.37 -23.52
N ASN A 10 20.69 -9.63 -24.50
CA ASN A 10 20.50 -8.18 -24.39
C ASN A 10 19.17 -7.76 -23.73
N THR A 11 18.21 -8.67 -23.53
CA THR A 11 16.92 -8.34 -22.87
C THR A 11 16.92 -8.57 -21.37
N HIS A 12 17.88 -9.33 -20.82
CA HIS A 12 18.00 -9.60 -19.39
C HIS A 12 18.76 -8.52 -18.59
N GLY A 13 19.30 -7.50 -19.27
CA GLY A 13 20.27 -6.55 -18.71
C GLY A 13 19.73 -5.19 -18.25
N LEU A 14 18.43 -4.92 -18.34
CA LEU A 14 17.83 -3.69 -17.80
C LEU A 14 16.59 -4.04 -17.00
N GLN A 15 16.78 -4.68 -15.83
CA GLN A 15 15.80 -4.51 -14.76
C GLN A 15 15.85 -3.03 -14.39
N ILE A 16 14.91 -2.24 -14.91
CA ILE A 16 14.73 -0.88 -14.46
C ILE A 16 14.35 -0.97 -12.99
N GLU A 17 15.30 -0.69 -12.11
CA GLU A 17 15.05 -0.66 -10.67
C GLU A 17 13.93 0.34 -10.40
N LYS A 18 12.85 -0.14 -9.77
CA LYS A 18 11.74 0.74 -9.41
C LYS A 18 12.22 1.69 -8.31
N PRO A 19 11.94 3.00 -8.41
CA PRO A 19 12.20 3.91 -7.29
C PRO A 19 11.47 3.42 -6.03
N ILE A 20 12.09 3.63 -4.87
CA ILE A 20 11.53 3.23 -3.58
C ILE A 20 10.63 4.34 -3.04
N PHE A 21 9.41 3.99 -2.66
CA PHE A 21 8.48 4.86 -1.96
C PHE A 21 8.70 4.69 -0.45
N THR A 22 9.23 5.75 0.18
CA THR A 22 9.67 5.75 1.58
C THR A 22 8.80 6.67 2.45
N LEU A 23 9.10 6.70 3.75
CA LEU A 23 8.50 7.59 4.75
C LEU A 23 8.49 9.07 4.30
N LYS A 24 9.61 9.55 3.75
CA LYS A 24 9.75 10.93 3.25
C LYS A 24 8.77 11.21 2.12
N ASN A 25 8.51 10.23 1.26
CA ASN A 25 7.57 10.38 0.16
C ASN A 25 6.13 10.45 0.71
N PHE A 26 5.83 9.64 1.72
CA PHE A 26 4.51 9.58 2.36
C PHE A 26 4.12 10.88 3.07
N PHE A 27 5.07 11.54 3.75
CA PHE A 27 4.84 12.83 4.42
C PHE A 27 5.37 14.04 3.61
N SER A 28 5.73 13.85 2.35
CA SER A 28 6.05 14.97 1.46
C SER A 28 4.85 15.92 1.33
N HIS A 29 5.11 17.21 1.07
CA HIS A 29 4.21 18.38 1.19
C HIS A 29 2.78 18.26 0.59
N SER A 30 2.43 17.19 -0.11
CA SER A 30 1.11 16.97 -0.71
C SER A 30 0.56 15.54 -0.61
N PHE A 31 1.31 14.59 -0.04
CA PHE A 31 0.87 13.19 -0.01
C PHE A 31 -0.08 12.90 1.15
N ALA A 32 0.40 12.84 2.40
CA ALA A 32 -0.46 12.70 3.57
C ALA A 32 -0.05 13.70 4.64
N ASP A 33 -1.03 14.38 5.24
CA ASP A 33 -0.79 15.21 6.41
C ASP A 33 -0.46 14.32 7.62
N LYS A 34 0.68 14.62 8.26
CA LYS A 34 1.30 13.84 9.33
C LYS A 34 0.35 13.66 10.54
N GLU A 35 -0.17 14.78 11.05
CA GLU A 35 -1.06 14.79 12.22
C GLU A 35 -2.43 14.16 11.91
N LYS A 36 -2.99 14.49 10.75
CA LYS A 36 -4.29 13.95 10.31
C LYS A 36 -4.23 12.44 10.13
N PHE A 37 -3.16 11.91 9.54
CA PHE A 37 -3.01 10.48 9.33
C PHE A 37 -3.00 9.72 10.66
N VAL A 38 -2.18 10.12 11.62
CA VAL A 38 -2.13 9.47 12.94
C VAL A 38 -3.44 9.62 13.69
N LYS A 39 -4.06 10.79 13.65
CA LYS A 39 -5.38 10.99 14.27
C LYS A 39 -6.43 10.08 13.66
N GLN A 40 -6.40 9.84 12.34
CA GLN A 40 -7.29 8.89 11.68
C GLN A 40 -7.00 7.45 12.14
N VAL A 41 -5.73 7.01 12.15
CA VAL A 41 -5.33 5.66 12.58
C VAL A 41 -5.71 5.39 14.05
N ASN A 42 -5.44 6.33 14.95
CA ASN A 42 -5.72 6.17 16.39
C ASN A 42 -7.21 6.09 16.72
N ARG A 43 -8.07 6.69 15.89
CA ARG A 43 -9.53 6.64 16.03
C ARG A 43 -10.16 5.33 15.55
N LEU A 44 -9.42 4.52 14.80
CA LEU A 44 -9.91 3.23 14.33
C LEU A 44 -10.01 2.25 15.49
N ASP A 45 -10.97 1.33 15.39
CA ASP A 45 -11.05 0.20 16.30
C ASP A 45 -9.83 -0.73 16.15
N PRO A 46 -9.53 -1.58 17.16
CA PRO A 46 -8.35 -2.44 17.12
C PRO A 46 -8.28 -3.37 15.90
N TYR A 47 -9.42 -3.86 15.42
CA TYR A 47 -9.47 -4.72 14.25
C TYR A 47 -9.03 -3.95 12.99
N ASP A 48 -9.55 -2.74 12.80
CA ASP A 48 -9.22 -1.90 11.64
C ASP A 48 -7.73 -1.50 11.65
N ARG A 49 -7.16 -1.20 12.83
CA ARG A 49 -5.71 -0.93 12.99
C ARG A 49 -4.84 -2.15 12.64
N ASP A 50 -5.21 -3.33 13.11
CA ASP A 50 -4.53 -4.59 12.77
C ASP A 50 -4.50 -4.82 11.24
N LYS A 51 -5.60 -4.50 10.54
CA LYS A 51 -5.65 -4.64 9.08
C LYS A 51 -4.77 -3.64 8.33
N ILE A 52 -4.59 -2.44 8.88
CA ILE A 52 -3.62 -1.48 8.35
C ILE A 52 -2.20 -2.01 8.57
N HIS A 53 -1.84 -2.45 9.78
CA HIS A 53 -0.52 -3.06 10.04
C HIS A 53 -0.22 -4.21 9.08
N ARG A 54 -1.18 -5.13 8.91
CA ARG A 54 -1.04 -6.25 7.99
C ARG A 54 -0.78 -5.79 6.56
N PHE A 55 -1.46 -4.74 6.10
CA PHE A 55 -1.26 -4.19 4.76
C PHE A 55 0.15 -3.62 4.59
N PHE A 56 0.63 -2.80 5.52
CA PHE A 56 2.00 -2.28 5.47
C PHE A 56 3.05 -3.39 5.50
N ASN A 57 2.88 -4.38 6.38
CA ASN A 57 3.77 -5.54 6.44
C ASN A 57 3.79 -6.33 5.14
N GLN A 58 2.64 -6.49 4.47
CA GLN A 58 2.59 -7.13 3.17
C GLN A 58 3.41 -6.37 2.11
N LEU A 59 3.25 -5.05 2.05
CA LEU A 59 3.99 -4.21 1.11
C LEU A 59 5.50 -4.25 1.38
N LEU A 60 5.90 -4.12 2.65
CA LEU A 60 7.31 -4.13 3.08
C LEU A 60 8.04 -5.42 2.68
N HIS A 61 7.36 -6.56 2.77
CA HIS A 61 7.91 -7.87 2.37
C HIS A 61 7.70 -8.19 0.89
N GLY A 62 7.24 -7.22 0.09
CA GLY A 62 7.05 -7.38 -1.36
C GLY A 62 5.87 -8.26 -1.76
N PHE A 63 4.95 -8.58 -0.84
CA PHE A 63 3.71 -9.26 -1.20
C PHE A 63 2.85 -8.32 -2.06
N LYS A 64 2.15 -8.92 -3.04
CA LYS A 64 1.30 -8.20 -3.99
C LYS A 64 -0.17 -8.53 -3.73
N PRO A 65 -0.79 -7.95 -2.70
CA PRO A 65 -2.20 -8.18 -2.45
C PRO A 65 -3.05 -7.63 -3.60
N TYR A 66 -4.13 -8.33 -3.92
CA TYR A 66 -5.18 -7.81 -4.79
C TYR A 66 -6.11 -6.92 -3.97
N ILE A 67 -6.31 -5.69 -4.43
CA ILE A 67 -7.12 -4.67 -3.75
C ILE A 67 -8.27 -4.27 -4.67
N SER A 68 -9.49 -4.19 -4.13
CA SER A 68 -10.64 -3.74 -4.91
C SER A 68 -10.42 -2.30 -5.41
N MET A 69 -10.73 -2.04 -6.68
CA MET A 69 -10.60 -0.70 -7.27
C MET A 69 -11.50 0.34 -6.58
N GLN A 70 -12.66 -0.09 -6.08
CA GLN A 70 -13.60 0.76 -5.36
C GLN A 70 -13.72 0.33 -3.90
N SER A 71 -13.93 1.30 -3.03
CA SER A 71 -14.28 1.04 -1.63
C SER A 71 -15.79 0.93 -1.46
N LYS A 72 -16.23 0.18 -0.45
CA LYS A 72 -17.64 0.03 -0.07
C LYS A 72 -17.87 0.69 1.29
N PHE A 73 -18.94 1.47 1.40
CA PHE A 73 -19.31 2.15 2.64
C PHE A 73 -19.96 1.18 3.64
N ASN A 74 -19.43 1.12 4.86
CA ASN A 74 -20.02 0.39 5.97
C ASN A 74 -20.85 1.35 6.83
N ARG A 75 -22.18 1.19 6.81
CA ARG A 75 -23.09 2.06 7.57
C ARG A 75 -22.92 1.96 9.09
N LYS A 76 -22.60 0.78 9.62
CA LYS A 76 -22.43 0.56 11.07
C LYS A 76 -21.21 1.29 11.62
N LYS A 77 -20.12 1.28 10.85
CA LYS A 77 -18.85 1.94 11.24
C LYS A 77 -18.70 3.36 10.68
N MET A 78 -19.65 3.82 9.85
CA MET A 78 -19.58 5.10 9.14
C MET A 78 -18.24 5.31 8.41
N LEU A 79 -17.68 4.24 7.86
CA LEU A 79 -16.36 4.21 7.22
C LEU A 79 -16.40 3.38 5.94
N SER A 80 -15.65 3.80 4.93
CA SER A 80 -15.49 3.04 3.69
C SER A 80 -14.33 2.06 3.79
N TYR A 81 -14.39 0.95 3.06
CA TYR A 81 -13.38 -0.10 3.10
C TYR A 81 -13.05 -0.62 1.70
N PHE A 82 -11.78 -0.90 1.47
CA PHE A 82 -11.32 -1.72 0.35
C PHE A 82 -11.33 -3.19 0.75
N ASN A 83 -11.63 -4.08 -0.20
CA ASN A 83 -11.41 -5.51 -0.01
C ASN A 83 -9.97 -5.84 -0.42
N VAL A 84 -9.24 -6.55 0.44
CA VAL A 84 -7.86 -6.98 0.19
C VAL A 84 -7.78 -8.49 0.24
N SER A 85 -7.18 -9.12 -0.78
CA SER A 85 -7.10 -10.58 -0.94
C SER A 85 -5.75 -11.00 -1.52
N PHE A 86 -5.42 -12.29 -1.45
CA PHE A 86 -4.18 -12.83 -2.01
C PHE A 86 -4.31 -13.25 -3.47
N SER A 87 -5.52 -13.53 -3.94
CA SER A 87 -5.78 -13.82 -5.35
C SER A 87 -7.03 -13.07 -5.85
N PRO A 88 -7.06 -12.63 -7.11
CA PRO A 88 -8.21 -11.93 -7.69
C PRO A 88 -9.48 -12.80 -7.72
N GLU A 89 -9.32 -14.12 -7.80
CA GLU A 89 -10.42 -15.10 -7.86
C GLU A 89 -11.02 -15.41 -6.48
N SER A 90 -10.30 -15.07 -5.40
CA SER A 90 -10.71 -15.36 -4.02
C SER A 90 -11.65 -14.29 -3.45
N GLY A 91 -12.78 -14.08 -4.10
CA GLY A 91 -13.80 -13.08 -3.70
C GLY A 91 -14.36 -13.24 -2.27
N HIS A 92 -14.11 -14.37 -1.60
CA HIS A 92 -14.55 -14.67 -0.24
C HIS A 92 -13.42 -14.80 0.80
N ARG A 93 -12.15 -14.75 0.40
CA ARG A 93 -11.00 -14.90 1.32
C ARG A 93 -10.12 -13.65 1.27
N GLY A 94 -10.42 -12.72 2.17
CA GLY A 94 -9.73 -11.45 2.26
C GLY A 94 -9.97 -10.75 3.60
N TYR A 95 -9.52 -9.51 3.70
CA TYR A 95 -9.82 -8.64 4.82
C TYR A 95 -10.26 -7.25 4.34
N MET A 96 -10.96 -6.55 5.21
CA MET A 96 -11.43 -5.20 4.96
C MET A 96 -10.36 -4.19 5.41
N LEU A 97 -9.86 -3.39 4.48
CA LEU A 97 -8.88 -2.35 4.75
C LEU A 97 -9.58 -0.98 4.82
N PRO A 98 -9.47 -0.24 5.94
CA PRO A 98 -10.06 1.08 6.07
C PRO A 98 -9.63 2.06 4.98
N ASN A 99 -10.60 2.74 4.37
CA ASN A 99 -10.38 3.78 3.38
C ASN A 99 -10.21 5.15 4.07
N ILE A 100 -9.06 5.34 4.73
CA ILE A 100 -8.61 6.64 5.23
C ILE A 100 -7.62 7.27 4.26
N GLU A 101 -7.48 8.59 4.26
CA GLU A 101 -6.81 9.35 3.19
C GLU A 101 -5.41 8.83 2.83
N GLY A 102 -4.54 8.63 3.82
CA GLY A 102 -3.17 8.14 3.59
C GLY A 102 -3.15 6.74 2.97
N ILE A 103 -4.07 5.86 3.38
CA ILE A 103 -4.22 4.52 2.82
C ILE A 103 -4.76 4.58 1.39
N SER A 104 -5.78 5.41 1.14
CA SER A 104 -6.35 5.59 -0.21
C SER A 104 -5.30 6.04 -1.21
N LYS A 105 -4.45 7.01 -0.81
CA LYS A 105 -3.38 7.54 -1.65
C LYS A 105 -2.28 6.50 -1.85
N LEU A 106 -1.90 5.75 -0.81
CA LEU A 106 -0.90 4.68 -0.91
C LEU A 106 -1.36 3.55 -1.85
N ILE A 107 -2.65 3.18 -1.81
CA ILE A 107 -3.22 2.20 -2.75
C ILE A 107 -3.09 2.67 -4.20
N LYS A 108 -3.31 3.96 -4.47
CA LYS A 108 -3.13 4.51 -5.83
C LYS A 108 -1.67 4.40 -6.29
N VAL A 109 -0.71 4.73 -5.43
CA VAL A 109 0.72 4.56 -5.70
C VAL A 109 1.06 3.10 -5.99
N TYR A 110 0.54 2.18 -5.16
CA TYR A 110 0.71 0.75 -5.32
C TYR A 110 0.17 0.25 -6.67
N ILE A 111 -1.08 0.61 -7.02
CA ILE A 111 -1.73 0.18 -8.27
C ILE A 111 -1.01 0.71 -9.50
N ASN A 112 -0.49 1.95 -9.46
CA ASN A 112 0.29 2.52 -10.56
C ASN A 112 1.56 1.69 -10.87
N GLY A 113 2.05 0.92 -9.88
CA GLY A 113 3.15 -0.02 -10.07
C GLY A 113 4.51 0.60 -10.36
N VAL A 114 4.64 1.93 -10.27
CA VAL A 114 5.88 2.68 -10.53
C VAL A 114 6.91 2.47 -9.43
N TYR A 115 6.46 2.39 -8.16
CA TYR A 115 7.35 2.32 -7.00
C TYR A 115 7.41 0.91 -6.39
N LYS A 116 8.54 0.59 -5.76
CA LYS A 116 8.61 -0.41 -4.68
C LYS A 116 8.20 0.30 -3.39
N ILE A 117 7.26 -0.24 -2.62
CA ILE A 117 6.82 0.40 -1.37
C ILE A 117 7.58 -0.22 -0.20
N GLU A 118 8.40 0.58 0.48
CA GLU A 118 9.08 0.21 1.71
C GLU A 118 8.65 1.19 2.80
N LEU A 119 7.50 0.85 3.41
CA LEU A 119 6.89 1.65 4.46
C LEU A 119 6.51 0.74 5.62
N ASN A 120 6.87 1.16 6.83
CA ASN A 120 6.42 0.59 8.08
C ASN A 120 5.39 1.52 8.73
N LEU A 121 4.31 0.96 9.26
CA LEU A 121 3.31 1.74 9.98
C LEU A 121 3.84 2.30 11.31
N ASP A 122 4.72 1.57 11.99
CA ASP A 122 5.31 2.02 13.25
C ASP A 122 6.17 3.26 13.02
N ASP A 123 7.08 3.21 12.03
CA ASP A 123 7.90 4.36 11.62
C ASP A 123 7.03 5.57 11.22
N LEU A 124 5.89 5.35 10.55
CA LEU A 124 4.93 6.40 10.20
C LEU A 124 4.31 7.05 11.44
N CYS A 125 3.98 6.24 12.46
CA CYS A 125 3.40 6.73 13.71
C CYS A 125 4.46 7.42 14.58
N GLU A 126 5.67 6.88 14.66
CA GLU A 126 6.80 7.47 15.39
C GLU A 126 7.22 8.80 14.79
N GLU A 127 7.44 8.84 13.47
CA GLU A 127 7.74 10.06 12.75
C GLU A 127 6.66 11.09 13.06
N ALA A 128 5.39 10.73 12.95
CA ALA A 128 4.25 11.58 13.27
C ALA A 128 4.24 12.18 14.68
N MET A 129 4.86 11.53 15.66
CA MET A 129 5.01 12.01 17.03
C MET A 129 6.30 12.80 17.27
N ALA A 130 7.29 12.68 16.37
CA ALA A 130 8.53 13.45 16.43
C ALA A 130 8.26 14.93 16.12
N ARG A 131 8.58 15.79 17.11
CA ARG A 131 8.44 17.25 17.07
C ARG A 131 9.49 17.90 16.20
#